data_AF-A0A978T8Y9-F1
#
_entry.id   AF-A0A978T8Y9-F1
#
_cell.length_a   1.000
_cell.length_b   1.000
_cell.length_c   1.000
_cell.angle_alpha   90.00
_cell.angle_beta   90.00
_cell.angle_gamma   90.00
#
_symmetry.space_group_name_H-M   'P 1'
#
loop_
_entity.id
_entity.type
_entity.pdbx_description
1 polymer ?
#
loop_
_entity_poly.entity_id
_entity_poly.type
_entity_poly.pdbx_seq_one_letter_code
_entity_poly.pdbx_strand_id
1 'polypeptide(L)'
;MEWHDSLTPSGLTLAQAQQNIYDFLLEMVKTRPPEEVLEEFRRLFIQYIDSANSEALPALHVILCSNNEVEFRHTLKRCCYILVNNWEVMRRFEFIQALVDLFTDPSLQQATLAPTLKRLRQWLGGFVASQDFADLRLFAARLAEDRTINRPGDWVNRYASYLLVPQYINEANPFEQRQAAR
;
A
#
# COMPACT_ATOMS: atom_id res chain seq x y z
N MET A 1 5.71 30.23 9.14
CA MET A 1 6.79 29.82 8.22
C MET A 1 6.23 28.65 7.45
N GLU A 2 5.54 28.95 6.35
CA GLU A 2 4.78 27.97 5.56
C GLU A 2 5.76 27.21 4.68
N TRP A 3 5.78 25.89 4.83
CA TRP A 3 6.55 24.99 3.99
C TRP A 3 5.84 24.91 2.64
N HIS A 4 6.38 25.60 1.63
CA HIS A 4 5.88 25.46 0.27
C HIS A 4 6.15 24.04 -0.23
N ASP A 5 5.07 23.32 -0.48
CA ASP A 5 5.04 22.06 -1.22
C ASP A 5 5.74 22.29 -2.57
N SER A 6 6.98 21.82 -2.70
CA SER A 6 7.78 22.01 -3.91
C SER A 6 7.18 21.18 -5.04
N LEU A 7 6.62 21.87 -6.04
CA LEU A 7 6.01 21.29 -7.22
C LEU A 7 6.99 20.35 -7.95
N THR A 8 6.56 19.12 -8.19
CA THR A 8 7.32 18.15 -9.00
C THR A 8 7.13 18.43 -10.50
N PRO A 9 7.94 17.84 -11.40
CA PRO A 9 7.84 18.08 -12.86
C PRO A 9 6.45 17.81 -13.46
N SER A 10 5.62 17.04 -12.75
CA SER A 10 4.24 16.69 -13.12
C SER A 10 3.18 17.67 -12.55
N GLY A 11 3.59 18.67 -11.77
CA GLY A 11 2.69 19.61 -11.09
C GLY A 11 1.98 19.05 -9.85
N LEU A 12 2.19 17.77 -9.52
CA LEU A 12 1.59 17.10 -8.37
C LEU A 12 2.45 17.32 -7.11
N THR A 13 1.78 17.53 -5.97
CA THR A 13 2.41 17.43 -4.65
C THR A 13 2.58 15.96 -4.24
N LEU A 14 3.39 15.70 -3.21
CA LEU A 14 3.56 14.35 -2.68
C LEU A 14 2.21 13.75 -2.22
N ALA A 15 1.40 14.55 -1.52
CA ALA A 15 0.09 14.13 -1.03
C ALA A 15 -0.88 13.80 -2.17
N GLN A 16 -0.88 14.60 -3.25
CA GLN A 16 -1.70 14.34 -4.43
C GLN A 16 -1.26 13.05 -5.14
N ALA A 17 0.05 12.83 -5.29
CA ALA A 17 0.57 11.61 -5.86
C ALA A 17 0.19 10.37 -5.04
N GLN A 18 0.30 10.44 -3.71
CA GLN A 18 -0.16 9.38 -2.82
C GLN A 18 -1.65 9.10 -3.02
N GLN A 19 -2.48 10.14 -3.04
CA GLN A 19 -3.93 10.03 -3.21
C GLN A 19 -4.30 9.40 -4.56
N ASN A 20 -3.65 9.81 -5.66
CA ASN A 20 -3.87 9.24 -6.99
C ASN A 20 -3.64 7.71 -7.01
N ILE A 21 -2.59 7.24 -6.34
CA ILE A 21 -2.32 5.80 -6.23
C ILE A 21 -3.40 5.10 -5.39
N TYR A 22 -3.81 5.69 -4.27
CA TYR A 22 -4.84 5.09 -3.41
C TYR A 22 -6.18 4.99 -4.13
N ASP A 23 -6.61 6.04 -4.83
CA ASP A 23 -7.85 6.06 -5.58
C ASP A 23 -7.82 5.08 -6.75
N PHE A 24 -6.68 4.99 -7.45
CA PHE A 24 -6.45 3.98 -8.48
C PHE A 24 -6.65 2.55 -7.95
N LEU A 25 -6.00 2.21 -6.83
CA LEU A 25 -6.13 0.87 -6.22
C LEU A 25 -7.56 0.62 -5.72
N LEU A 26 -8.19 1.62 -5.09
CA LEU A 26 -9.57 1.53 -4.59
C LEU A 26 -10.58 1.31 -5.72
N GLU A 27 -10.38 1.95 -6.86
CA GLU A 27 -11.25 1.76 -8.03
C GLU A 27 -11.03 0.37 -8.65
N MET A 28 -9.78 -0.07 -8.76
CA MET A 28 -9.46 -1.40 -9.28
C MET A 28 -10.09 -2.52 -8.44
N VAL A 29 -10.00 -2.48 -7.10
CA VAL A 29 -10.60 -3.52 -6.24
C VAL A 29 -12.13 -3.54 -6.27
N LYS A 30 -12.78 -2.46 -6.73
CA LYS A 30 -14.24 -2.42 -6.90
C LYS A 30 -14.69 -2.93 -8.26
N THR A 31 -13.87 -2.77 -9.29
CA THR A 31 -14.28 -2.91 -10.69
C THR A 31 -13.65 -4.11 -11.39
N ARG A 32 -12.54 -4.65 -10.89
CA ARG A 32 -11.75 -5.71 -11.53
C ARG A 32 -11.62 -6.95 -10.65
N PRO A 33 -11.43 -8.13 -11.26
CA PRO A 33 -11.16 -9.36 -10.50
C PRO A 33 -9.79 -9.30 -9.79
N PRO A 34 -9.61 -9.99 -8.63
CA PRO A 34 -8.39 -9.93 -7.83
C PRO A 34 -7.09 -10.27 -8.59
N GLU A 35 -7.16 -11.17 -9.57
CA GLU A 35 -6.05 -11.55 -10.45
C GLU A 35 -5.50 -10.34 -11.23
N GLU A 36 -6.41 -9.54 -11.81
CA GLU A 36 -6.04 -8.33 -12.55
C GLU A 36 -5.49 -7.26 -11.61
N VAL A 37 -6.08 -7.10 -10.43
CA VAL A 37 -5.61 -6.14 -9.43
C VAL A 37 -4.20 -6.48 -8.95
N LEU A 38 -3.93 -7.76 -8.68
CA LEU A 38 -2.62 -8.24 -8.26
C LEU A 38 -1.56 -8.02 -9.34
N GLU A 39 -1.91 -8.30 -10.59
CA GLU A 39 -1.02 -8.09 -11.73
C GLU A 39 -0.72 -6.59 -11.95
N GLU A 40 -1.70 -5.71 -11.79
CA GLU A 40 -1.47 -4.26 -11.86
C GLU A 40 -0.59 -3.76 -10.71
N PHE A 41 -0.79 -4.27 -9.49
CA PHE A 41 0.09 -3.97 -8.36
C PHE A 41 1.53 -4.40 -8.67
N ARG A 42 1.73 -5.59 -9.23
CA ARG A 42 3.04 -6.10 -9.65
C ARG A 42 3.66 -5.20 -10.72
N ARG A 43 2.92 -4.83 -11.76
CA ARG A 43 3.41 -3.92 -12.81
C ARG A 43 3.86 -2.58 -12.22
N LEU A 44 3.04 -1.98 -11.36
CA LEU A 44 3.31 -0.66 -10.78
C LEU A 44 4.49 -0.67 -9.81
N PHE A 45 4.46 -1.53 -8.78
CA PHE A 45 5.42 -1.46 -7.68
C PHE A 45 6.63 -2.36 -7.85
N ILE A 46 6.52 -3.51 -8.52
CA ILE A 46 7.63 -4.47 -8.65
C ILE A 46 8.40 -4.23 -9.94
N GLN A 47 7.68 -4.07 -11.05
CA GLN A 47 8.29 -3.95 -12.38
C GLN A 47 8.52 -2.52 -12.82
N TYR A 48 7.81 -1.55 -12.22
CA TYR A 48 7.83 -0.16 -12.64
C TYR A 48 7.48 0.02 -14.13
N ILE A 49 6.42 -0.67 -14.56
CA ILE A 49 5.90 -0.65 -15.93
C ILE A 49 4.58 0.10 -15.94
N ASP A 50 4.39 0.92 -16.97
CA ASP A 50 3.16 1.67 -17.15
C ASP A 50 2.01 0.73 -17.51
N SER A 51 0.89 0.90 -16.81
CA SER A 51 -0.38 0.33 -17.24
C SER A 51 -1.05 1.36 -18.14
N ALA A 52 -1.35 1.00 -19.39
CA ALA A 52 -2.00 1.92 -20.31
C ALA A 52 -3.23 2.57 -19.65
N ASN A 53 -3.22 3.90 -19.56
CA ASN A 53 -4.29 4.77 -19.02
C ASN A 53 -4.36 4.96 -17.49
N SER A 54 -3.27 4.81 -16.73
CA SER A 54 -3.27 5.15 -15.29
C SER A 54 -2.38 6.34 -14.93
N GLU A 55 -2.88 7.26 -14.11
CA GLU A 55 -2.06 8.30 -13.47
C GLU A 55 -1.17 7.74 -12.32
N ALA A 56 -1.25 6.45 -12.04
CA ALA A 56 -0.53 5.82 -10.94
C ALA A 56 0.99 5.74 -11.14
N LEU A 57 1.49 5.47 -12.35
CA LEU A 57 2.94 5.44 -12.59
C LEU A 57 3.56 6.85 -12.50
N PRO A 58 2.98 7.90 -13.12
CA PRO A 58 3.42 9.28 -12.88
C PRO A 58 3.40 9.66 -11.40
N ALA A 59 2.35 9.29 -10.67
CA ALA A 59 2.27 9.51 -9.24
C ALA A 59 3.36 8.77 -8.46
N LEU A 60 3.62 7.50 -8.78
CA LEU A 60 4.71 6.74 -8.16
C LEU A 60 6.08 7.37 -8.45
N HIS A 61 6.27 7.89 -9.67
CA HIS A 61 7.47 8.63 -10.02
C HIS A 61 7.65 9.87 -9.14
N VAL A 62 6.58 10.64 -8.89
CA VAL A 62 6.61 11.81 -7.98
C VAL A 62 7.04 11.40 -6.57
N ILE A 63 6.50 10.31 -6.04
CA ILE A 63 6.87 9.77 -4.72
C ILE A 63 8.35 9.38 -4.69
N LEU A 64 8.84 8.68 -5.71
CA LEU A 64 10.25 8.29 -5.81
C LEU A 64 11.19 9.50 -5.97
N CYS A 65 10.73 10.59 -6.60
CA CYS A 65 11.48 11.84 -6.77
C CYS A 65 11.52 12.70 -5.52
N SER A 66 10.52 12.59 -4.63
CA SER A 66 10.56 13.25 -3.31
C SER A 66 11.74 12.79 -2.44
N ASN A 67 12.38 11.68 -2.82
CA ASN A 67 13.55 11.09 -2.16
C ASN A 67 13.33 10.84 -0.65
N ASN A 68 12.09 10.56 -0.26
CA ASN A 68 11.71 10.24 1.10
C ASN A 68 11.29 8.76 1.19
N GLU A 69 12.22 7.89 1.62
CA GLU A 69 11.96 6.45 1.75
C GLU A 69 10.85 6.14 2.76
N VAL A 70 10.76 6.92 3.84
CA VAL A 70 9.74 6.72 4.89
C VAL A 70 8.35 6.93 4.30
N GLU A 71 8.15 8.02 3.55
CA GLU A 71 6.88 8.29 2.87
C GLU A 71 6.56 7.25 1.80
N PHE A 72 7.56 6.78 1.04
CA PHE A 72 7.36 5.68 0.11
C PHE A 72 6.89 4.41 0.84
N ARG A 73 7.55 4.01 1.93
CA ARG A 73 7.18 2.81 2.69
C ARG A 73 5.79 2.93 3.32
N HIS A 74 5.43 4.10 3.85
CA HIS A 74 4.08 4.38 4.33
C HIS A 74 3.04 4.26 3.22
N THR A 75 3.34 4.81 2.04
CA THR A 75 2.48 4.71 0.85
C THR A 75 2.28 3.25 0.45
N LEU A 76 3.38 2.50 0.29
CA LEU A 76 3.37 1.09 -0.09
C LEU A 76 2.59 0.25 0.93
N LYS A 77 2.83 0.46 2.23
CA LYS A 77 2.07 -0.19 3.30
C LYS A 77 0.58 0.06 3.12
N ARG A 78 0.17 1.32 2.98
CA ARG A 78 -1.25 1.68 2.78
C ARG A 78 -1.83 1.04 1.52
N CYS A 79 -1.08 0.97 0.43
CA CYS A 79 -1.47 0.28 -0.79
C CYS A 79 -1.72 -1.22 -0.55
N CYS A 80 -0.84 -1.91 0.18
CA CYS A 80 -1.06 -3.30 0.58
C CYS A 80 -2.35 -3.44 1.40
N TYR A 81 -2.59 -2.57 2.39
CA TYR A 81 -3.79 -2.65 3.24
C TYR A 81 -5.09 -2.33 2.49
N ILE A 82 -5.08 -1.50 1.45
CA ILE A 82 -6.25 -1.31 0.58
C ILE A 82 -6.67 -2.65 -0.05
N LEU A 83 -5.71 -3.40 -0.59
CA LEU A 83 -5.97 -4.71 -1.21
C LEU A 83 -6.38 -5.75 -0.16
N VAL A 84 -5.61 -5.84 0.93
CA VAL A 84 -5.85 -6.79 2.02
C VAL A 84 -7.25 -6.62 2.61
N ASN A 85 -7.65 -5.40 2.97
CA ASN A 85 -8.94 -5.14 3.60
C ASN A 85 -10.09 -5.48 2.65
N ASN A 86 -9.94 -5.20 1.36
CA ASN A 86 -10.94 -5.53 0.36
C ASN A 86 -11.08 -7.06 0.18
N TRP A 87 -9.97 -7.77 0.01
CA TRP A 87 -9.97 -9.21 -0.19
C TRP A 87 -10.34 -9.99 1.06
N GLU A 88 -10.03 -9.49 2.25
CA GLU A 88 -10.46 -10.09 3.52
C GLU A 88 -12.00 -10.11 3.60
N VAL A 89 -12.66 -8.98 3.30
CA VAL A 89 -14.13 -8.86 3.29
C VAL A 89 -14.75 -9.82 2.26
N MET A 90 -14.11 -9.95 1.09
CA MET A 90 -14.55 -10.90 0.04
C MET A 90 -14.12 -12.36 0.30
N ARG A 91 -13.43 -12.64 1.42
CA ARG A 91 -12.86 -13.95 1.77
C ARG A 91 -11.92 -14.53 0.70
N ARG A 92 -11.20 -13.66 0.00
CA ARG A 92 -10.23 -13.93 -1.06
C ARG A 92 -8.81 -14.04 -0.49
N PHE A 93 -8.62 -14.88 0.53
CA PHE A 93 -7.36 -14.93 1.29
C PHE A 93 -6.16 -15.42 0.46
N GLU A 94 -6.39 -16.12 -0.65
CA GLU A 94 -5.37 -16.61 -1.57
C GLU A 94 -4.65 -15.44 -2.25
N PHE A 95 -5.37 -14.35 -2.51
CA PHE A 95 -4.81 -13.14 -3.10
C PHE A 95 -4.03 -12.32 -2.08
N ILE A 96 -4.40 -12.38 -0.80
CA ILE A 96 -3.61 -11.78 0.29
C ILE A 96 -2.23 -12.45 0.38
N GLN A 97 -2.19 -13.79 0.33
CA GLN A 97 -0.92 -14.52 0.28
C GLN A 97 -0.15 -14.22 -1.01
N ALA A 98 -0.82 -14.22 -2.16
CA ALA A 98 -0.17 -13.92 -3.45
C ALA A 98 0.43 -12.50 -3.49
N LEU A 99 -0.19 -11.52 -2.83
CA LEU A 99 0.37 -10.16 -2.67
C LEU A 99 1.65 -10.16 -1.84
N VAL A 100 1.70 -10.94 -0.76
CA VAL A 100 2.94 -11.09 0.05
C VAL A 100 4.04 -11.75 -0.79
N ASP A 101 3.68 -12.74 -1.60
CA ASP A 101 4.63 -13.48 -2.43
C ASP A 101 5.25 -12.60 -3.54
N LEU A 102 4.57 -11.53 -4.01
CA LEU A 102 5.15 -10.57 -4.96
C LEU A 102 6.45 -9.94 -4.46
N PHE A 103 6.62 -9.79 -3.14
CA PHE A 103 7.83 -9.21 -2.56
C PHE A 103 9.01 -10.20 -2.51
N THR A 104 8.79 -11.45 -2.92
CA THR A 104 9.84 -12.45 -3.12
C THR A 104 10.31 -12.54 -4.58
N ASP A 105 9.73 -11.71 -5.48
CA ASP A 105 10.05 -11.72 -6.90
C ASP A 105 11.56 -11.47 -7.14
N PRO A 106 12.29 -12.39 -7.81
CA PRO A 106 13.72 -12.25 -8.08
C PRO A 106 14.09 -10.98 -8.85
N SER A 107 13.15 -10.38 -9.60
CA SER A 107 13.36 -9.12 -10.31
C SER A 107 13.72 -7.96 -9.38
N LEU A 108 13.34 -8.03 -8.10
CA LEU A 108 13.73 -7.05 -7.08
C LEU A 108 15.24 -7.03 -6.82
N GLN A 109 15.92 -8.16 -7.05
CA GLN A 109 17.37 -8.31 -6.85
C GLN A 109 18.18 -8.10 -8.14
N GLN A 110 17.52 -7.92 -9.28
CA GLN A 110 18.23 -7.73 -10.54
C GLN A 110 18.98 -6.38 -10.54
N ALA A 111 20.16 -6.36 -11.13
CA ALA A 111 20.87 -5.13 -11.40
C ALA A 111 20.11 -4.28 -12.42
N THR A 112 20.18 -2.96 -12.29
CA THR A 112 19.63 -2.01 -13.27
C THR A 112 20.49 -0.76 -13.32
N LEU A 113 20.60 -0.17 -14.51
CA LEU A 113 21.28 1.11 -14.73
C LEU A 113 20.32 2.29 -14.53
N ALA A 114 18.99 2.06 -14.52
CA ALA A 114 17.99 3.10 -14.34
C ALA A 114 17.96 3.57 -12.87
N PRO A 115 18.28 4.84 -12.56
CA PRO A 115 18.41 5.30 -11.17
C PRO A 115 17.11 5.18 -10.36
N THR A 116 15.97 5.50 -10.97
CA THR A 116 14.65 5.43 -10.33
C THR A 116 14.28 3.99 -9.97
N LEU A 117 14.51 3.04 -10.89
CA LEU A 117 14.25 1.63 -10.64
C LEU A 117 15.21 1.04 -9.59
N LYS A 118 16.48 1.48 -9.59
CA LYS A 118 17.44 1.10 -8.56
C LYS A 118 16.97 1.57 -7.17
N ARG A 119 16.50 2.82 -7.05
CA ARG A 119 15.94 3.37 -5.81
C ARG A 119 14.71 2.59 -5.37
N LEU A 120 13.77 2.34 -6.27
CA LEU A 120 12.57 1.56 -5.99
C LEU A 120 12.92 0.18 -5.42
N ARG A 121 13.81 -0.57 -6.08
CA ARG A 121 14.26 -1.90 -5.61
C ARG A 121 14.93 -1.84 -4.24
N GLN A 122 15.79 -0.85 -4.01
CA GLN A 122 16.41 -0.64 -2.70
C GLN A 122 15.37 -0.40 -1.60
N TRP A 123 14.40 0.48 -1.85
CA TRP A 123 13.35 0.80 -0.89
C TRP A 123 12.37 -0.36 -0.66
N LEU A 124 12.07 -1.14 -1.70
CA LEU A 124 11.33 -2.39 -1.55
C LEU A 124 12.09 -3.39 -0.69
N GLY A 125 13.41 -3.52 -0.88
CA GLY A 125 14.25 -4.33 0.00
C GLY A 125 14.20 -3.86 1.46
N GLY A 126 14.23 -2.55 1.69
CA GLY A 126 14.05 -1.95 3.02
C GLY A 126 12.68 -2.25 3.63
N PHE A 127 11.62 -2.20 2.82
CA PHE A 127 10.27 -2.58 3.25
C PHE A 127 10.18 -4.06 3.60
N VAL A 128 10.72 -4.97 2.78
CA VAL A 128 10.73 -6.41 3.04
C VAL A 128 11.49 -6.78 4.31
N ALA A 129 12.53 -6.02 4.67
CA ALA A 129 13.28 -6.19 5.90
C ALA A 129 12.63 -5.54 7.14
N SER A 130 11.51 -4.82 6.97
CA SER A 130 10.88 -4.05 8.05
C SER A 130 9.87 -4.87 8.86
N GLN A 131 9.54 -4.37 10.07
CA GLN A 131 8.48 -4.94 10.90
C GLN A 131 7.11 -4.86 10.21
N ASP A 132 6.84 -3.80 9.44
CA ASP A 132 5.59 -3.64 8.71
C ASP A 132 5.31 -4.80 7.76
N PHE A 133 6.34 -5.28 7.05
CA PHE A 133 6.20 -6.44 6.17
C PHE A 133 6.14 -7.76 6.94
N ALA A 134 6.87 -7.88 8.07
CA ALA A 134 6.77 -9.04 8.94
C ALA A 134 5.35 -9.23 9.49
N ASP A 135 4.70 -8.14 9.91
CA ASP A 135 3.32 -8.12 10.38
C ASP A 135 2.33 -8.50 9.26
N LEU A 136 2.52 -7.95 8.06
CA LEU A 136 1.70 -8.28 6.89
C LEU A 136 1.80 -9.78 6.53
N ARG A 137 3.02 -10.35 6.52
CA ARG A 137 3.24 -11.77 6.25
C ARG A 137 2.62 -12.66 7.33
N LEU A 138 2.76 -12.28 8.60
CA LEU A 138 2.15 -13.02 9.71
C LEU A 138 0.62 -13.02 9.62
N PHE A 139 0.03 -11.87 9.26
CA PHE A 139 -1.40 -11.75 9.03
C PHE A 139 -1.87 -12.65 7.87
N ALA A 140 -1.18 -12.62 6.73
CA ALA A 140 -1.50 -13.47 5.58
C ALA A 140 -1.43 -14.97 5.93
N ALA A 141 -0.38 -15.38 6.66
CA ALA A 141 -0.21 -16.76 7.09
C ALA A 141 -1.35 -17.24 8.01
N ARG A 142 -1.78 -16.40 8.97
CA ARG A 142 -2.92 -16.72 9.85
C ARG A 142 -4.21 -16.93 9.08
N LEU A 143 -4.49 -16.08 8.09
CA LEU A 143 -5.70 -16.23 7.26
C LEU A 143 -5.66 -17.49 6.39
N ALA A 144 -4.47 -17.93 5.96
CA ALA A 144 -4.30 -19.19 5.25
C ALA A 144 -4.59 -20.40 6.16
N GLU A 145 -4.17 -20.35 7.43
CA GLU A 145 -4.45 -21.36 8.44
C GLU A 145 -5.94 -21.41 8.82
N ASP A 146 -6.58 -20.25 9.01
CA ASP A 146 -8.00 -20.13 9.38
C ASP A 146 -8.98 -20.62 8.29
N ARG A 147 -8.51 -20.86 7.06
CA ARG A 147 -9.29 -21.62 6.04
C ARG A 147 -9.70 -23.00 6.54
N THR A 148 -9.00 -23.54 7.53
CA THR A 148 -9.25 -24.88 8.08
C THR A 148 -10.19 -24.89 9.29
N ILE A 149 -10.48 -23.73 9.92
CA ILE A 149 -11.25 -23.66 11.17
C ILE A 149 -12.24 -22.48 11.07
N ASN A 150 -13.53 -22.79 10.87
CA ASN A 150 -14.63 -21.82 11.02
C ASN A 150 -14.66 -21.26 12.46
N ARG A 151 -13.92 -20.18 12.75
CA ARG A 151 -13.97 -19.48 14.04
C ARG A 151 -14.78 -18.18 13.94
N PRO A 152 -16.01 -18.13 14.50
CA PRO A 152 -16.75 -16.89 14.66
C PRO A 152 -16.18 -16.15 15.88
N GLY A 153 -15.29 -15.19 15.66
CA GLY A 153 -14.74 -14.40 16.78
C GLY A 153 -13.84 -13.22 16.44
N ASP A 154 -13.28 -13.14 15.23
CA ASP A 154 -12.11 -12.28 14.99
C ASP A 154 -12.42 -10.82 14.59
N TRP A 155 -13.48 -10.24 15.16
CA TRP A 155 -13.88 -8.86 14.89
C TRP A 155 -12.82 -7.85 15.33
N VAL A 156 -12.06 -8.13 16.39
CA VAL A 156 -11.00 -7.25 16.90
C VAL A 156 -9.81 -7.17 15.93
N ASN A 157 -9.45 -8.29 15.27
CA ASN A 157 -8.44 -8.28 14.21
C ASN A 157 -8.93 -7.54 12.95
N ARG A 158 -10.22 -7.66 12.60
CA ARG A 158 -10.82 -6.91 11.47
C ARG A 158 -10.76 -5.39 11.64
N TYR A 159 -10.79 -4.88 12.87
CA TYR A 159 -10.67 -3.44 13.13
C TYR A 159 -9.21 -2.96 13.17
N ALA A 160 -8.23 -3.83 13.41
CA ALA A 160 -6.82 -3.47 13.36
C ALA A 160 -6.38 -3.00 11.96
N SER A 161 -6.96 -3.58 10.91
CA SER A 161 -6.79 -3.17 9.51
C SER A 161 -7.35 -1.77 9.22
N TYR A 162 -8.33 -1.31 10.01
CA TYR A 162 -8.84 0.08 9.97
C TYR A 162 -8.05 1.02 10.89
N LEU A 163 -7.30 0.50 11.87
CA LEU A 163 -6.45 1.27 12.79
C LEU A 163 -5.11 1.71 12.17
N LEU A 164 -4.80 1.30 10.94
CA LEU A 164 -3.68 1.83 10.15
C LEU A 164 -4.00 3.16 9.46
N VAL A 165 -4.84 3.96 10.11
CA VAL A 165 -4.88 5.41 9.95
C VAL A 165 -4.28 6.07 11.20
N PRO A 166 -3.00 6.43 11.19
CA PRO A 166 -2.50 7.51 12.02
C PRO A 166 -2.10 8.67 11.06
N GLN A 167 -2.47 9.95 11.16
CA GLN A 167 -2.63 10.84 12.31
C GLN A 167 -3.38 12.13 11.91
N TYR A 168 -4.54 12.07 11.26
CA TYR A 168 -5.25 13.31 10.85
C TYR A 168 -6.07 14.00 11.96
N ILE A 169 -6.17 13.41 13.16
CA ILE A 169 -6.79 14.06 14.32
C ILE A 169 -5.75 14.93 15.02
N ASN A 170 -5.42 16.00 14.30
CA ASN A 170 -5.05 17.31 14.80
C ASN A 170 -5.56 17.56 16.24
N GLU A 171 -4.67 17.96 17.16
CA GLU A 171 -5.02 18.36 18.53
C GLU A 171 -5.99 19.56 18.59
N ALA A 172 -6.29 20.18 17.44
CA ALA A 172 -7.30 21.22 17.29
C ALA A 172 -8.76 20.74 17.26
N ASN A 173 -9.05 19.44 17.42
CA ASN A 173 -10.41 18.96 17.22
C ASN A 173 -11.36 19.23 18.43
N PRO A 174 -12.56 19.81 18.22
CA PRO A 174 -13.47 20.21 19.30
C PRO A 174 -13.97 19.05 20.15
N PHE A 175 -14.32 19.36 21.40
CA PHE A 175 -14.68 18.43 22.47
C PHE A 175 -15.76 17.40 22.09
N GLU A 176 -16.68 17.75 21.18
CA GLU A 176 -17.79 16.89 20.77
C GLU A 176 -17.33 15.64 19.99
N GLN A 177 -16.25 15.72 19.21
CA GLN A 177 -15.71 14.55 18.49
C GLN A 177 -14.97 13.57 19.42
N ARG A 178 -14.58 14.01 20.63
CA ARG A 178 -13.97 13.12 21.64
C ARG A 178 -14.98 12.28 22.41
N GLN A 179 -16.27 12.63 22.40
CA GLN A 179 -17.30 11.86 23.09
C GLN A 179 -17.95 10.77 22.24
N ALA A 180 -17.84 10.81 20.92
CA ALA A 180 -18.36 9.76 20.04
C ALA A 180 -17.50 8.46 20.05
N ALA A 181 -16.36 8.47 20.73
CA ALA A 181 -15.45 7.33 20.89
C ALA A 181 -15.54 6.68 22.30
N ARG A 182 -16.66 6.88 23.03
CA ARG A 182 -16.95 6.19 24.30
C ARG A 182 -17.92 5.04 24.09
#